data_AF-A0A1U8NKI7-F1
#
_entry.id   AF-A0A1U8NKI7-F1
#
_cell.length_a   1.000
_cell.length_b   1.000
_cell.length_c   1.000
_cell.angle_alpha   90.00
_cell.angle_beta   90.00
_cell.angle_gamma   90.00
#
_symmetry.space_group_name_H-M   'P 1'
#
loop_
_entity.id
_entity.type
_entity.pdbx_description
1 polymer ?
#
loop_
_entity_poly.entity_id
_entity_poly.type
_entity_poly.pdbx_seq_one_letter_code
_entity_poly.pdbx_strand_id
1 'polypeptide(L)'
;MESEIQKPLDVEMIYPISDSDWVSPVHVVPKKTGVTVVKNLSGELVPTQVQNGWRVCIDYRKLNKATWKDHFPLPFIDQMLERLAGKTHYCCLDGYSGFFQIPVAPEDQDKTTFTCPFGTFAYRQMSFGLYNALTTFQRCMSSKFYDYVKKIIEVFMNDFTVYRSYRRFIKDFLKIMQPLCSLLQKDKEFE
;
A
#
# COMPACT_ATOMS: atom_id res chain seq x y z
N MET A 1 11.09 -16.11 7.00
CA MET A 1 10.16 -16.24 5.86
C MET A 1 8.85 -16.82 6.34
N GLU A 2 8.86 -17.95 7.06
CA GLU A 2 7.68 -18.55 7.69
C GLU A 2 6.84 -17.56 8.51
N SER A 3 7.47 -16.79 9.40
CA SER A 3 6.78 -15.75 10.18
C SER A 3 6.17 -14.61 9.34
N GLU A 4 6.61 -14.40 8.10
CA GLU A 4 6.03 -13.40 7.20
C GLU A 4 4.84 -13.94 6.41
N ILE A 5 4.66 -15.27 6.35
CA ILE A 5 3.48 -15.95 5.80
C ILE A 5 2.45 -16.23 6.90
N GLN A 6 2.90 -16.60 8.11
CA GLN A 6 2.00 -16.90 9.22
C GLN A 6 1.19 -15.66 9.64
N LYS A 7 1.82 -14.48 9.74
CA LYS A 7 1.13 -13.24 10.10
C LYS A 7 -0.08 -12.94 9.22
N PRO A 8 0.03 -12.86 7.87
CA PRO A 8 -1.13 -12.62 7.02
C PRO A 8 -2.12 -13.79 7.02
N LEU A 9 -1.69 -15.02 7.30
CA LEU A 9 -2.60 -16.16 7.45
C LEU A 9 -3.47 -16.02 8.72
N ASP A 10 -2.87 -15.62 9.85
CA ASP A 10 -3.56 -15.44 11.15
C ASP A 10 -4.61 -14.31 11.12
N VAL A 11 -4.41 -13.31 10.26
CA VAL A 11 -5.38 -12.21 10.05
C VAL A 11 -6.29 -12.43 8.85
N GLU A 12 -6.32 -13.66 8.31
CA GLU A 12 -7.15 -14.06 7.17
C GLU A 12 -6.92 -13.23 5.90
N MET A 13 -5.73 -12.62 5.76
CA MET A 13 -5.40 -11.90 4.54
C MET A 13 -5.10 -12.81 3.36
N ILE A 14 -4.53 -13.97 3.68
CA ILE A 14 -4.30 -15.06 2.75
C ILE A 14 -5.01 -16.32 3.24
N TYR A 15 -5.28 -17.24 2.33
CA TYR A 15 -5.85 -18.55 2.66
C TYR A 15 -5.14 -19.64 1.86
N PRO A 16 -5.05 -20.88 2.41
CA PRO A 16 -4.45 -22.00 1.71
C PRO A 16 -5.36 -22.42 0.55
N ILE A 17 -4.76 -22.76 -0.58
CA ILE A 17 -5.47 -23.25 -1.77
C ILE A 17 -4.74 -24.48 -2.33
N SER A 18 -5.51 -25.53 -2.65
CA SER A 18 -4.98 -26.78 -3.19
C SER A 18 -4.86 -26.75 -4.71
N ASP A 19 -5.89 -26.22 -5.38
CA ASP A 19 -6.04 -26.27 -6.83
C ASP A 19 -6.28 -24.86 -7.37
N SER A 20 -5.38 -24.41 -8.25
CA SER A 20 -5.45 -23.12 -8.92
C SER A 20 -4.85 -23.23 -10.32
N ASP A 21 -5.52 -22.65 -11.30
CA ASP A 21 -4.98 -22.53 -12.66
C ASP A 21 -3.86 -21.47 -12.74
N TRP A 22 -3.69 -20.69 -11.66
CA TRP A 22 -2.74 -19.59 -11.57
C TRP A 22 -1.71 -19.86 -10.48
N VAL A 23 -0.44 -19.58 -10.78
CA VAL A 23 0.60 -19.60 -9.75
C VAL A 23 1.70 -18.61 -10.07
N SER A 24 1.99 -17.75 -9.09
CA SER A 24 3.10 -16.79 -9.15
C SER A 24 4.20 -17.21 -8.17
N PRO A 25 5.48 -17.15 -8.56
CA PRO A 25 6.58 -17.47 -7.66
C PRO A 25 6.80 -16.35 -6.64
N VAL A 26 7.35 -16.72 -5.47
CA VAL A 26 7.74 -15.78 -4.42
C VAL A 26 9.23 -15.48 -4.48
N HIS A 27 9.58 -14.21 -4.31
CA HIS A 27 10.93 -13.73 -4.07
C HIS A 27 11.04 -13.04 -2.72
N VAL A 28 12.08 -13.38 -1.96
CA VAL A 28 12.34 -12.76 -0.67
C VAL A 28 13.38 -11.66 -0.86
N VAL A 29 13.05 -10.44 -0.45
CA VAL A 29 13.91 -9.26 -0.58
C VAL A 29 14.28 -8.76 0.82
N PRO A 30 15.56 -8.52 1.14
CA PRO A 30 15.93 -7.96 2.44
C PRO A 30 15.37 -6.54 2.58
N LYS A 31 14.80 -6.21 3.74
CA LYS A 31 14.38 -4.84 4.05
C LYS A 31 15.63 -3.96 4.08
N LYS A 32 15.61 -2.85 3.36
CA LYS A 32 16.64 -1.81 3.49
C LYS A 32 16.48 -1.14 4.84
N THR A 33 17.24 -1.59 5.83
CA THR A 33 17.38 -0.91 7.12
C THR A 33 18.56 0.07 7.11
N GLY A 34 18.61 0.94 8.12
CA GLY A 34 19.62 1.98 8.25
C GLY A 34 21.03 1.43 8.14
N VAL A 35 21.91 2.20 7.51
CA VAL A 35 23.34 1.90 7.40
C VAL A 35 23.96 2.24 8.75
N THR A 36 24.54 1.25 9.43
CA THR A 36 25.36 1.47 10.61
C THR A 36 26.83 1.49 10.20
N VAL A 37 27.65 2.28 10.88
CA VAL A 37 29.08 2.32 10.63
C VAL A 37 29.75 1.37 11.61
N VAL A 38 30.36 0.31 11.10
CA VAL A 38 31.04 -0.72 11.90
C VAL A 38 32.54 -0.62 11.63
N LYS A 39 33.36 -0.73 12.68
CA LYS A 39 34.82 -0.69 12.56
C LYS A 39 35.31 -2.08 12.13
N ASN A 40 36.03 -2.17 11.00
CA ASN A 40 36.62 -3.43 10.53
C ASN A 40 37.85 -3.82 11.40
N LEU A 41 38.41 -5.02 11.15
CA LEU A 41 39.59 -5.51 11.86
C LEU A 41 40.83 -4.62 11.68
N SER A 42 40.87 -3.86 10.59
CA SER A 42 41.92 -2.88 10.27
C SER A 42 41.68 -1.50 10.91
N GLY A 43 40.59 -1.33 11.68
CA GLY A 43 40.25 -0.07 12.34
C GLY A 43 39.52 0.94 11.46
N GLU A 44 39.17 0.60 10.23
CA GLU A 44 38.45 1.47 9.30
C GLU A 44 36.94 1.41 9.52
N LEU A 45 36.28 2.55 9.36
CA LEU A 45 34.84 2.68 9.51
C LEU A 45 34.14 2.29 8.21
N VAL A 46 33.50 1.11 8.19
CA VAL A 46 32.80 0.59 7.02
C VAL A 46 31.29 0.73 7.21
N PRO A 47 30.57 1.37 6.26
CA PRO A 47 29.11 1.39 6.27
C PRO A 47 28.59 -0.02 6.03
N THR A 48 28.00 -0.62 7.05
CA THR A 48 27.41 -1.96 7.03
C THR A 48 25.89 -1.84 7.09
N GLN A 49 25.21 -2.53 6.19
CA GLN A 49 23.76 -2.61 6.23
C GLN A 49 23.36 -3.71 7.22
N VAL A 50 22.78 -3.32 8.35
CA VAL A 50 22.17 -4.31 9.26
C VAL A 50 20.91 -4.83 8.58
N GLN A 51 20.75 -6.14 8.44
CA GLN A 51 19.54 -6.74 7.85
C GLN A 51 18.55 -7.08 8.97
N ASN A 52 17.58 -6.19 9.24
CA ASN A 52 16.64 -6.38 10.36
C ASN A 52 15.30 -7.03 9.94
N GLY A 53 15.16 -7.45 8.68
CA GLY A 53 13.95 -8.12 8.24
C GLY A 53 13.89 -8.40 6.76
N TRP A 54 12.85 -9.13 6.36
CA TRP A 54 12.62 -9.58 5.00
C TRP A 54 11.28 -9.08 4.49
N ARG A 55 11.14 -8.97 3.16
CA ARG A 55 9.88 -8.73 2.45
C ARG A 55 9.61 -9.93 1.57
N VAL A 56 8.40 -10.47 1.66
CA VAL A 56 7.89 -11.46 0.74
C VAL A 56 7.27 -10.70 -0.44
N CYS A 57 7.85 -10.86 -1.63
CA CYS A 57 7.41 -10.21 -2.86
C CYS A 57 6.93 -11.28 -3.84
N ILE A 58 5.71 -11.16 -4.33
CA ILE A 58 5.17 -12.11 -5.31
C ILE A 58 5.40 -11.58 -6.70
N ASP A 59 5.90 -12.44 -7.59
CA ASP A 59 6.19 -12.06 -8.96
C ASP A 59 4.93 -12.15 -9.84
N TYR A 60 4.10 -11.12 -9.79
CA TYR A 60 2.93 -10.99 -10.64
C TYR A 60 3.25 -10.52 -12.06
N ARG A 61 4.52 -10.51 -12.53
CA ARG A 61 4.84 -10.00 -13.89
C ARG A 61 4.08 -10.70 -15.01
N LYS A 62 3.85 -12.01 -14.90
CA LYS A 62 3.06 -12.77 -15.89
C LYS A 62 1.57 -12.44 -15.77
N LEU A 63 1.04 -12.45 -14.55
CA LEU A 63 -0.34 -12.07 -14.26
C LEU A 63 -0.65 -10.66 -14.81
N ASN A 64 0.18 -9.68 -14.46
CA ASN A 64 0.03 -8.29 -14.88
C ASN A 64 0.05 -8.07 -16.40
N LYS A 65 0.68 -8.98 -17.17
CA LYS A 65 0.63 -8.94 -18.65
C LYS A 65 -0.69 -9.45 -19.20
N ALA A 66 -1.34 -10.38 -18.50
CA ALA A 66 -2.65 -10.91 -18.85
C ALA A 66 -3.81 -10.04 -18.34
N THR A 67 -3.57 -9.21 -17.32
CA THR A 67 -4.56 -8.30 -16.75
C THR A 67 -4.81 -7.09 -17.65
N TRP A 68 -6.08 -6.73 -17.81
CA TRP A 68 -6.49 -5.51 -18.50
C TRP A 68 -6.17 -4.29 -17.64
N LYS A 69 -5.61 -3.26 -18.25
CA LYS A 69 -5.16 -2.07 -17.55
C LYS A 69 -6.35 -1.19 -17.18
N ASP A 70 -6.41 -0.78 -15.93
CA ASP A 70 -7.35 0.24 -15.51
C ASP A 70 -6.87 1.63 -15.93
N HIS A 71 -7.70 2.34 -16.70
CA HIS A 71 -7.40 3.67 -17.24
C HIS A 71 -7.88 4.81 -16.32
N PHE A 72 -7.86 4.59 -15.00
CA PHE A 72 -8.23 5.64 -14.05
C PHE A 72 -7.21 6.80 -14.09
N PRO A 73 -7.66 8.06 -14.28
CA PRO A 73 -6.75 9.19 -14.40
C PRO A 73 -6.10 9.50 -13.05
N LEU A 74 -4.78 9.32 -12.98
CA LEU A 74 -4.01 9.82 -11.84
C LEU A 74 -3.91 11.36 -11.92
N PRO A 75 -4.00 12.07 -10.79
CA PRO A 75 -3.86 13.52 -10.79
C PRO A 75 -2.43 13.91 -11.19
N PHE A 76 -2.30 15.00 -11.95
CA PHE A 76 -0.99 15.55 -12.32
C PHE A 76 -0.32 16.19 -11.11
N ILE A 77 0.93 15.80 -10.85
CA ILE A 77 1.71 16.28 -9.71
C ILE A 77 1.83 17.81 -9.74
N ASP A 78 2.09 18.40 -10.91
CA ASP A 78 2.25 19.86 -11.04
C ASP A 78 0.98 20.61 -10.59
N GLN A 79 -0.20 20.13 -11.00
CA GLN A 79 -1.47 20.72 -10.60
C GLN A 79 -1.73 20.57 -9.09
N MET A 80 -1.29 19.48 -8.48
CA MET A 80 -1.37 19.30 -7.03
C MET A 80 -0.45 20.29 -6.32
N LEU A 81 0.80 20.44 -6.79
CA LEU A 81 1.78 21.37 -6.24
C LEU A 81 1.32 22.83 -6.36
N GLU A 82 0.69 23.22 -7.46
CA GLU A 82 0.10 24.55 -7.64
C GLU A 82 -1.02 24.83 -6.62
N ARG A 83 -1.87 23.83 -6.31
CA ARG A 83 -2.95 23.98 -5.31
C ARG A 83 -2.41 24.05 -3.89
N LEU A 84 -1.32 23.34 -3.64
CA LEU A 84 -0.57 23.38 -2.40
C LEU A 84 0.11 24.76 -2.25
N ALA A 85 0.66 25.32 -3.32
CA ALA A 85 1.37 26.60 -3.28
C ALA A 85 0.55 27.73 -2.60
N GLY A 86 1.25 28.52 -1.77
CA GLY A 86 0.64 29.63 -1.03
C GLY A 86 -0.15 29.23 0.21
N LYS A 87 -0.15 27.96 0.62
CA LYS A 87 -0.72 27.53 1.90
C LYS A 87 0.37 27.54 2.97
N THR A 88 -0.03 27.80 4.21
CA THR A 88 0.93 27.97 5.32
C THR A 88 1.19 26.67 6.08
N HIS A 89 0.26 25.70 6.03
CA HIS A 89 0.34 24.45 6.78
C HIS A 89 -0.06 23.27 5.90
N TYR A 90 0.72 22.20 6.03
CA TYR A 90 0.52 20.93 5.34
C TYR A 90 0.72 19.79 6.32
N CYS A 91 -0.02 18.71 6.13
CA CYS A 91 0.20 17.44 6.80
C CYS A 91 0.06 16.33 5.77
N CYS A 92 1.11 15.52 5.66
CA CYS A 92 1.09 14.31 4.84
C CYS A 92 0.78 13.12 5.76
N LEU A 93 -0.23 12.34 5.37
CA LEU A 93 -0.62 11.12 6.03
C LEU A 93 -0.34 9.97 5.06
N ASP A 94 0.29 8.91 5.57
CA ASP A 94 0.53 7.68 4.81
C ASP A 94 -0.59 6.68 5.11
N GLY A 95 -1.20 6.14 4.05
CA GLY A 95 -2.17 5.06 4.12
C GLY A 95 -1.49 3.73 4.45
N TYR A 96 -0.99 3.58 5.68
CA TYR A 96 -0.26 2.40 6.10
C TYR A 96 -1.04 1.12 5.79
N SER A 97 -0.43 0.23 5.00
CA SER A 97 -1.04 -1.04 4.58
C SER A 97 -2.39 -0.87 3.85
N GLY A 98 -2.65 0.28 3.24
CA GLY A 98 -3.94 0.62 2.64
C GLY A 98 -4.41 -0.36 1.55
N PHE A 99 -3.49 -0.91 0.76
CA PHE A 99 -3.83 -1.93 -0.25
C PHE A 99 -4.46 -3.17 0.37
N PHE A 100 -3.93 -3.63 1.50
CA PHE A 100 -4.41 -4.82 2.19
C PHE A 100 -5.78 -4.65 2.85
N GLN A 101 -6.36 -3.44 2.82
CA GLN A 101 -7.70 -3.18 3.31
C GLN A 101 -8.76 -3.33 2.20
N ILE A 102 -8.35 -3.30 0.92
CA ILE A 102 -9.28 -3.42 -0.21
C ILE A 102 -9.41 -4.89 -0.60
N PRO A 103 -10.61 -5.49 -0.51
CA PRO A 103 -10.83 -6.88 -0.90
C PRO A 103 -10.63 -7.06 -2.40
N VAL A 104 -10.10 -8.21 -2.80
CA VAL A 104 -10.10 -8.69 -4.18
C VAL A 104 -11.45 -9.38 -4.43
N ALA A 105 -12.06 -9.11 -5.59
CA ALA A 105 -13.29 -9.75 -6.00
C ALA A 105 -13.16 -11.29 -5.89
N PRO A 106 -14.12 -12.02 -5.30
CA PRO A 106 -14.00 -13.45 -5.06
C PRO A 106 -13.60 -14.27 -6.29
N GLU A 107 -14.10 -13.90 -7.47
CA GLU A 107 -13.78 -14.50 -8.77
C GLU A 107 -12.33 -14.28 -9.23
N ASP A 108 -11.66 -13.26 -8.70
CA ASP A 108 -10.28 -12.89 -9.06
C ASP A 108 -9.25 -13.31 -8.01
N GLN A 109 -9.68 -13.77 -6.82
CA GLN A 109 -8.77 -14.16 -5.74
C GLN A 109 -7.83 -15.29 -6.16
N ASP A 110 -8.33 -16.26 -6.94
CA ASP A 110 -7.53 -17.39 -7.44
C ASP A 110 -6.35 -16.94 -8.32
N LYS A 111 -6.49 -15.81 -9.02
CA LYS A 111 -5.41 -15.26 -9.86
C LYS A 111 -4.22 -14.75 -9.04
N THR A 112 -4.45 -14.44 -7.77
CA THR A 112 -3.42 -13.95 -6.85
C THR A 112 -2.59 -15.06 -6.20
N THR A 113 -2.88 -16.32 -6.55
CA THR A 113 -2.22 -17.51 -6.01
C THR A 113 -0.71 -17.46 -6.18
N PHE A 114 -0.01 -17.80 -5.10
CA PHE A 114 1.44 -17.90 -5.05
C PHE A 114 1.88 -19.15 -4.30
N THR A 115 3.05 -19.65 -4.67
CA THR A 115 3.64 -20.83 -4.03
C THR A 115 4.91 -20.47 -3.28
N CYS A 116 5.08 -21.07 -2.10
CA CYS A 116 6.27 -20.96 -1.28
C CYS A 116 6.61 -22.33 -0.66
N PRO A 117 7.81 -22.52 -0.07
CA PRO A 117 8.19 -23.80 0.53
C PRO A 117 7.25 -24.31 1.63
N PHE A 118 6.38 -23.46 2.17
CA PHE A 118 5.43 -23.78 3.24
C PHE A 118 4.02 -24.12 2.74
N GLY A 119 3.76 -23.98 1.44
CA GLY A 119 2.46 -24.23 0.84
C GLY A 119 2.09 -23.22 -0.25
N THR A 120 0.90 -23.43 -0.81
CA THR A 120 0.30 -22.57 -1.82
C THR A 120 -0.85 -21.78 -1.20
N PHE A 121 -0.86 -20.47 -1.44
CA PHE A 121 -1.79 -19.55 -0.82
C PHE A 121 -2.31 -18.54 -1.85
N ALA A 122 -3.51 -18.04 -1.62
CA ALA A 122 -4.12 -16.95 -2.37
C ALA A 122 -4.48 -15.78 -1.45
N TYR A 123 -4.57 -14.57 -1.99
CA TYR A 123 -4.95 -13.37 -1.25
C TYR A 123 -6.45 -13.12 -1.28
N ARG A 124 -7.01 -12.73 -0.14
CA ARG A 124 -8.37 -12.17 -0.04
C ARG A 124 -8.41 -10.68 -0.31
N GLN A 125 -7.38 -9.94 0.12
CA GLN A 125 -7.24 -8.51 -0.10
C GLN A 125 -6.07 -8.21 -1.03
N MET A 126 -6.10 -7.03 -1.62
CA MET A 126 -5.17 -6.64 -2.66
C MET A 126 -3.72 -6.66 -2.15
N SER A 127 -2.88 -7.43 -2.84
CA SER A 127 -1.47 -7.60 -2.52
C SER A 127 -0.58 -6.64 -3.33
N PHE A 128 0.62 -6.39 -2.81
CA PHE A 128 1.62 -5.63 -3.54
C PHE A 128 2.05 -6.34 -4.82
N GLY A 129 2.29 -5.57 -5.87
CA GLY A 129 2.80 -6.06 -7.15
C GLY A 129 1.73 -6.28 -8.21
N LEU A 130 0.44 -6.24 -7.85
CA LEU A 130 -0.66 -6.22 -8.82
C LEU A 130 -0.69 -4.90 -9.61
N TYR A 131 -0.88 -4.97 -10.92
CA TYR A 131 -0.81 -3.81 -11.80
C TYR A 131 -1.85 -2.73 -11.46
N ASN A 132 -3.10 -3.14 -11.23
CA ASN A 132 -4.23 -2.24 -10.95
C ASN A 132 -4.37 -1.88 -9.46
N ALA A 133 -3.44 -2.30 -8.59
CA ALA A 133 -3.60 -2.05 -7.16
C ALA A 133 -3.65 -0.55 -6.83
N LEU A 134 -2.71 0.19 -7.42
CA LEU A 134 -2.58 1.62 -7.23
C LEU A 134 -3.79 2.40 -7.75
N THR A 135 -4.26 2.06 -8.96
CA THR A 135 -5.39 2.73 -9.61
C THR A 135 -6.69 2.47 -8.85
N THR A 136 -6.87 1.24 -8.38
CA THR A 136 -8.02 0.85 -7.56
C THR A 136 -8.02 1.58 -6.22
N PHE A 137 -6.87 1.64 -5.54
CA PHE A 137 -6.73 2.40 -4.29
C PHE A 137 -7.02 3.89 -4.50
N GLN A 138 -6.43 4.50 -5.54
CA GLN A 138 -6.69 5.90 -5.89
C GLN A 138 -8.17 6.15 -6.16
N ARG A 139 -8.84 5.29 -6.94
CA ARG A 139 -10.27 5.41 -7.26
C ARG A 139 -11.11 5.36 -5.99
N CYS A 140 -10.85 4.37 -5.14
CA CYS A 140 -11.55 4.18 -3.89
C CYS A 140 -11.43 5.42 -2.98
N MET A 141 -10.21 5.91 -2.79
CA MET A 141 -9.96 7.11 -1.97
C MET A 141 -10.55 8.37 -2.60
N SER A 142 -10.47 8.51 -3.92
CA SER A 142 -11.06 9.65 -4.63
C SER A 142 -12.59 9.66 -4.53
N SER A 143 -13.22 8.48 -4.49
CA SER A 143 -14.66 8.33 -4.27
C SER A 143 -15.03 8.70 -2.83
N LYS A 144 -14.39 8.09 -1.83
CA LYS A 144 -14.64 8.35 -0.39
C LYS A 144 -14.45 9.82 -0.02
N PHE A 145 -13.44 10.49 -0.58
CA PHE A 145 -13.10 11.89 -0.27
C PHE A 145 -13.56 12.87 -1.34
N TYR A 146 -14.45 12.48 -2.26
CA TYR A 146 -14.85 13.29 -3.42
C TYR A 146 -15.19 14.74 -3.06
N ASP A 147 -15.91 14.96 -1.97
CA ASP A 147 -16.32 16.29 -1.52
C ASP A 147 -15.17 17.18 -1.05
N TYR A 148 -14.07 16.57 -0.58
CA TYR A 148 -12.91 17.23 0.03
C TYR A 148 -11.71 17.33 -0.91
N VAL A 149 -11.62 16.44 -1.89
CA VAL A 149 -10.53 16.37 -2.89
C VAL A 149 -10.41 17.71 -3.61
N LYS A 150 -9.17 18.18 -3.81
CA LYS A 150 -8.80 19.49 -4.41
C LYS A 150 -9.20 20.74 -3.61
N LYS A 151 -9.88 20.59 -2.46
CA LYS A 151 -10.30 21.71 -1.59
C LYS A 151 -9.50 21.76 -0.29
N ILE A 152 -9.32 20.60 0.33
CA ILE A 152 -8.70 20.43 1.65
C ILE A 152 -7.67 19.31 1.63
N ILE A 153 -7.94 18.25 0.85
CA ILE A 153 -7.08 17.08 0.71
C ILE A 153 -6.70 16.89 -0.75
N GLU A 154 -5.43 16.58 -1.00
CA GLU A 154 -5.00 15.93 -2.23
C GLU A 154 -4.70 14.46 -1.92
N VAL A 155 -5.13 13.56 -2.79
CA VAL A 155 -4.83 12.13 -2.68
C VAL A 155 -3.96 11.74 -3.86
N PHE A 156 -2.80 11.16 -3.58
CA PHE A 156 -1.91 10.62 -4.61
C PHE A 156 -1.34 9.29 -4.15
N MET A 157 -1.75 8.23 -4.83
CA MET A 157 -1.34 6.87 -4.47
C MET A 157 -1.71 6.58 -3.01
N ASN A 158 -0.70 6.36 -2.16
CA ASN A 158 -0.88 6.07 -0.73
C ASN A 158 -0.79 7.32 0.15
N ASP A 159 -0.42 8.47 -0.44
CA ASP A 159 -0.19 9.70 0.29
C ASP A 159 -1.43 10.60 0.25
N PHE A 160 -1.84 11.04 1.44
CA PHE A 160 -2.91 11.99 1.64
C PHE A 160 -2.32 13.29 2.15
N THR A 161 -2.39 14.35 1.35
CA THR A 161 -1.88 15.67 1.74
C THR A 161 -3.04 16.56 2.14
N VAL A 162 -3.13 16.88 3.43
CA VAL A 162 -4.08 17.85 3.97
C VAL A 162 -3.42 19.23 4.03
N TYR A 163 -4.06 20.24 3.47
CA TYR A 163 -3.47 21.58 3.37
C TYR A 163 -4.48 22.69 3.63
N ARG A 164 -4.14 23.64 4.51
CA ARG A 164 -4.98 24.81 4.83
C ARG A 164 -4.20 25.96 5.45
N SER A 165 -4.87 27.10 5.61
CA SER A 165 -4.38 28.19 6.45
C SER A 165 -4.57 27.87 7.95
N TYR A 166 -3.65 28.33 8.79
CA TYR A 166 -3.57 28.04 10.23
C TYR A 166 -4.93 28.01 10.96
N ARG A 167 -5.74 29.06 10.79
CA ARG A 167 -7.03 29.22 11.50
C ARG A 167 -8.06 28.13 11.18
N ARG A 168 -7.99 27.52 9.99
CA ARG A 168 -8.96 26.49 9.54
C ARG A 168 -8.37 25.09 9.54
N PHE A 169 -7.05 24.96 9.64
CA PHE A 169 -6.32 23.70 9.54
C PHE A 169 -6.84 22.65 10.52
N ILE A 170 -6.90 22.96 11.82
CA ILE A 170 -7.35 22.00 12.85
C ILE A 170 -8.78 21.51 12.58
N LYS A 171 -9.70 22.43 12.25
CA LYS A 171 -11.12 22.07 12.02
C LYS A 171 -11.29 21.19 10.79
N ASP A 172 -10.60 21.52 9.71
CA ASP A 172 -10.68 20.78 8.44
C ASP A 172 -9.93 19.44 8.54
N PHE A 173 -8.83 19.39 9.29
CA PHE A 173 -8.11 18.16 9.61
C PHE A 173 -9.01 17.17 10.36
N LEU A 174 -9.72 17.62 11.41
CA LEU A 174 -10.65 16.76 12.15
C LEU A 174 -11.76 16.16 11.28
N LYS A 175 -12.27 16.91 10.30
CA LYS A 175 -13.28 16.42 9.34
C LYS A 175 -12.76 15.32 8.42
N ILE A 176 -11.46 15.34 8.10
CA ILE A 176 -10.81 14.32 7.27
C ILE A 176 -10.40 13.11 8.11
N MET A 177 -9.98 13.34 9.36
CA MET A 177 -9.56 12.27 10.25
C MET A 177 -10.68 11.32 10.61
N GLN A 178 -11.93 11.80 10.79
CA GLN A 178 -13.07 10.92 11.07
C GLN A 178 -13.28 9.84 9.98
N PRO A 179 -13.45 10.18 8.69
CA PRO A 179 -13.55 9.19 7.63
C PRO A 179 -12.28 8.36 7.49
N LEU A 180 -11.07 8.93 7.58
CA LEU A 180 -9.82 8.16 7.54
C LEU A 180 -9.73 7.12 8.67
N CYS A 181 -10.01 7.50 9.92
CA CYS A 181 -10.02 6.57 11.06
C CYS A 181 -11.08 5.49 10.89
N SER A 182 -12.18 5.80 10.21
CA SER A 182 -13.19 4.80 9.91
C SER A 182 -12.72 3.75 8.90
N LEU A 183 -11.85 4.11 7.95
CA LEU A 183 -11.23 3.16 7.02
C LEU A 183 -10.27 2.19 7.73
N LEU A 184 -9.72 2.58 8.87
CA LEU A 184 -8.84 1.72 9.69
C LEU A 184 -9.59 0.68 10.53
N GLN A 185 -10.94 0.71 10.54
CA GLN A 185 -11.75 -0.28 11.26
C GLN A 185 -11.80 -1.58 10.47
N LYS A 186 -11.50 -2.71 11.13
CA LYS A 186 -11.28 -4.04 10.51
C LYS A 186 -12.44 -4.58 9.66
N ASP A 187 -13.66 -4.05 9.80
CA ASP A 187 -14.88 -4.63 9.22
C ASP A 187 -15.70 -3.62 8.39
N LYS A 188 -15.11 -2.52 7.93
CA LYS A 188 -15.84 -1.56 7.09
C LYS A 188 -15.71 -1.91 5.61
N GLU A 189 -16.85 -2.20 4.99
CA GLU A 189 -16.92 -2.32 3.54
C GLU A 189 -16.52 -0.99 2.88
N PHE A 190 -15.63 -1.08 1.91
CA PHE A 190 -15.32 0.01 1.01
C PHE A 190 -16.46 0.17 0.01
N GLU A 191 -17.58 0.76 0.43
CA GLU A 191 -18.59 1.34 -0.47
C GLU A 191 -18.02 2.48 -1.32
#